data_AF-A0A819NCM3-F1
#
_entry.id   AF-A0A819NCM3-F1
#
_cell.length_a   1.000
_cell.length_b   1.000
_cell.length_c   1.000
_cell.angle_alpha   90.00
_cell.angle_beta   90.00
_cell.angle_gamma   90.00
#
_symmetry.space_group_name_H-M   'P 1'
#
loop_
_entity.id
_entity.type
_entity.pdbx_description
1 polymer ?
#
loop_
_entity_poly.entity_id
_entity_poly.type
_entity_poly.pdbx_seq_one_letter_code
_entity_poly.pdbx_strand_id
1 'polypeptide(L)'
;LWDKPYLLKDHATKIINNILSILSHILSGETQKQIQEEEEEQQQQTFVSLEFFDNFINSIILKILDKLPDTIYKISELILTIIHHNDIKWCENFLEIIFNDIKTNYLLLIDLLNQQIFLNNHQNSLLFNRILLILLLFKEIPFPCLRITKKYSLINYFSILIHHTTKYLIQFNQKISPKWLTLIFLYIDLYENISLITKN
;
A
#
# COMPACT_ATOMS: atom_id res chain seq x y z
N LEU A 1 -15.46 -18.84 -15.63
CA LEU A 1 -15.89 -17.73 -14.74
C LEU A 1 -14.85 -16.60 -14.64
N TRP A 2 -13.81 -16.55 -15.49
CA TRP A 2 -12.66 -15.63 -15.35
C TRP A 2 -12.53 -14.57 -16.48
N ASP A 3 -13.54 -14.38 -17.32
CA ASP A 3 -13.42 -13.55 -18.56
C ASP A 3 -14.07 -12.15 -18.47
N LYS A 4 -14.38 -11.65 -17.26
CA LYS A 4 -15.08 -10.36 -17.10
C LYS A 4 -14.39 -9.49 -16.05
N PRO A 5 -13.37 -8.69 -16.42
CA PRO A 5 -12.61 -7.85 -15.48
C PRO A 5 -13.48 -6.83 -14.73
N TYR A 6 -14.60 -6.39 -15.31
CA TYR A 6 -15.57 -5.51 -14.64
C TYR A 6 -16.31 -6.18 -13.49
N LEU A 7 -16.67 -7.47 -13.60
CA LEU A 7 -17.29 -8.21 -12.50
C LEU A 7 -16.32 -8.43 -11.33
N LEU A 8 -15.04 -8.68 -11.63
CA LEU A 8 -14.00 -8.77 -10.61
C LEU A 8 -13.82 -7.44 -9.87
N LYS A 9 -13.85 -6.32 -10.59
CA LYS A 9 -13.77 -4.98 -10.02
C LYS A 9 -14.96 -4.65 -9.12
N ASP A 10 -16.18 -4.98 -9.57
CA ASP A 10 -17.40 -4.76 -8.77
C ASP A 10 -17.42 -5.64 -7.52
N HIS A 11 -17.04 -6.92 -7.64
CA HIS A 11 -16.95 -7.82 -6.50
C HIS A 11 -15.91 -7.38 -5.49
N ALA A 12 -14.70 -7.02 -5.93
CA ALA A 12 -13.66 -6.55 -5.03
C ALA A 12 -14.02 -5.22 -4.39
N THR A 13 -14.66 -4.31 -5.13
CA THR A 13 -15.17 -3.06 -4.57
C THR A 13 -16.24 -3.33 -3.50
N LYS A 14 -17.15 -4.28 -3.74
CA LYS A 14 -18.11 -4.72 -2.73
C LYS A 14 -17.44 -5.35 -1.51
N ILE A 15 -16.40 -6.17 -1.70
CA ILE A 15 -15.63 -6.77 -0.59
C ILE A 15 -14.93 -5.68 0.23
N ILE A 16 -14.25 -4.74 -0.42
CA ILE A 16 -13.58 -3.62 0.25
C ILE A 16 -14.60 -2.76 1.01
N ASN A 17 -15.72 -2.41 0.38
CA ASN A 17 -16.79 -1.66 1.02
C ASN A 17 -17.42 -2.42 2.19
N ASN A 18 -17.61 -3.74 2.08
CA ASN A 18 -18.11 -4.57 3.16
C ASN A 18 -17.11 -4.62 4.32
N ILE A 19 -15.81 -4.74 4.04
CA ILE A 19 -14.77 -4.68 5.08
C ILE A 19 -14.76 -3.31 5.76
N LEU A 20 -14.83 -2.22 4.98
CA LEU A 20 -14.92 -0.86 5.52
C LEU A 20 -16.18 -0.66 6.36
N SER A 21 -17.32 -1.21 5.93
CA SER A 21 -18.57 -1.17 6.69
C SER A 21 -18.46 -1.96 7.99
N ILE A 22 -17.97 -3.21 7.94
CA ILE A 22 -17.74 -4.05 9.12
C ILE A 22 -16.78 -3.35 10.10
N LEU A 23 -15.68 -2.80 9.61
CA LEU A 23 -14.75 -2.03 10.43
C LEU A 23 -15.46 -0.80 11.01
N SER A 24 -16.20 -0.02 10.21
CA SER A 24 -16.92 1.15 10.73
C SER A 24 -17.87 0.79 11.86
N HIS A 25 -18.56 -0.36 11.79
CA HIS A 25 -19.46 -0.86 12.84
C HIS A 25 -18.71 -1.37 14.08
N ILE A 26 -17.57 -2.04 13.89
CA ILE A 26 -16.71 -2.49 15.00
C ILE A 26 -16.11 -1.27 15.73
N LEU A 27 -15.75 -0.23 14.98
CA LEU A 27 -15.04 0.95 15.45
C LEU A 27 -15.98 2.02 16.02
N SER A 28 -17.23 2.09 15.56
CA SER A 28 -18.23 3.03 16.07
C SER A 28 -18.81 2.63 17.43
N GLY A 29 -18.53 1.42 17.92
CA GLY A 29 -18.92 0.97 19.25
C GLY A 29 -20.37 1.33 19.54
N GLU A 30 -21.32 0.82 18.76
CA GLU A 30 -22.74 0.95 19.11
C GLU A 30 -23.00 0.24 20.44
N THR A 31 -22.91 1.03 21.52
CA THR A 31 -23.51 0.75 22.81
C THR A 31 -24.91 0.22 22.59
N GLN A 32 -25.15 -0.98 23.12
CA GLN A 32 -26.46 -1.53 23.41
C GLN A 32 -27.42 -0.43 23.89
N LYS A 33 -28.36 -0.04 23.03
CA LYS A 33 -29.70 0.48 23.38
C LYS A 33 -30.49 0.74 22.11
N GLN A 34 -31.12 -0.32 21.61
CA GLN A 34 -32.50 -0.36 21.10
C GLN A 34 -32.73 -1.62 20.26
N ILE A 35 -32.58 -2.81 20.85
CA ILE A 35 -33.39 -3.99 20.48
C ILE A 35 -33.60 -4.81 21.76
N GLN A 36 -34.55 -4.38 22.59
CA GLN A 36 -35.40 -5.27 23.40
C GLN A 36 -36.61 -5.51 22.50
N GLU A 37 -37.12 -6.70 22.21
CA GLU A 37 -36.98 -8.07 22.70
C GLU A 37 -37.36 -8.95 21.51
N GLU A 38 -36.63 -10.04 21.26
CA GLU A 38 -37.17 -11.33 20.81
C GLU A 38 -36.00 -12.33 20.67
N GLU A 39 -35.84 -13.08 21.75
CA GLU A 39 -35.56 -14.53 21.79
C GLU A 39 -34.25 -15.04 21.13
N GLU A 40 -33.25 -15.17 22.00
CA GLU A 40 -32.44 -16.38 22.21
C GLU A 40 -32.53 -17.47 21.12
N GLU A 41 -31.64 -17.42 20.14
CA GLU A 41 -30.82 -18.57 19.71
C GLU A 41 -29.76 -18.11 18.68
N GLN A 42 -28.49 -18.46 18.95
CA GLN A 42 -27.33 -18.34 18.05
C GLN A 42 -26.75 -16.94 17.80
N GLN A 43 -26.25 -16.28 18.85
CA GLN A 43 -25.19 -15.28 18.71
C GLN A 43 -23.85 -15.84 19.16
N GLN A 44 -23.27 -16.73 18.35
CA GLN A 44 -21.83 -16.70 18.16
C GLN A 44 -21.54 -15.55 17.18
N GLN A 45 -21.71 -14.30 17.64
CA GLN A 45 -21.01 -13.19 17.01
C GLN A 45 -19.54 -13.43 17.29
N THR A 46 -18.88 -14.16 16.40
CA THR A 46 -17.41 -14.25 16.37
C THR A 46 -16.90 -12.83 16.24
N PHE A 47 -16.48 -12.25 17.37
CA PHE A 47 -15.61 -11.10 17.43
C PHE A 47 -14.39 -11.46 16.58
N VAL A 48 -14.38 -11.01 15.32
CA VAL A 48 -13.23 -11.21 14.44
C VAL A 48 -12.11 -10.38 15.05
N SER A 49 -11.17 -11.05 15.72
CA SER A 49 -10.10 -10.39 16.43
C SER A 49 -9.27 -9.53 15.47
N LEU A 50 -8.74 -8.40 15.96
CA LEU A 50 -7.80 -7.58 15.19
C LEU A 50 -6.64 -8.42 14.60
N GLU A 51 -6.19 -9.47 15.31
CA GLU A 51 -5.16 -10.40 14.81
C GLU A 51 -5.56 -11.13 13.51
N PHE A 52 -6.84 -11.45 13.31
CA PHE A 52 -7.33 -12.02 12.05
C PHE A 52 -7.19 -11.00 10.92
N PHE A 53 -7.52 -9.73 11.20
CA PHE A 53 -7.32 -8.64 10.25
C PHE A 53 -5.85 -8.41 9.97
N ASP A 54 -4.95 -8.48 10.94
CA ASP A 54 -3.52 -8.28 10.73
C ASP A 54 -2.92 -9.30 9.75
N ASN A 55 -3.27 -10.57 9.92
CA ASN A 55 -2.85 -11.64 9.01
C ASN A 55 -3.49 -11.51 7.62
N PHE A 56 -4.75 -11.08 7.55
CA PHE A 56 -5.44 -10.80 6.30
C PHE A 56 -4.79 -9.62 5.56
N ILE A 57 -4.54 -8.51 6.24
CA ILE A 57 -4.00 -7.27 5.69
C ILE A 57 -2.58 -7.49 5.16
N ASN A 58 -1.71 -8.14 5.95
CA ASN A 58 -0.32 -8.38 5.58
C ASN A 58 -0.16 -9.33 4.38
N SER A 59 -1.12 -10.24 4.16
CA SER A 59 -1.02 -11.26 3.10
C SER A 59 -1.83 -10.97 1.84
N ILE A 60 -2.87 -10.14 1.93
CA ILE A 60 -3.87 -9.97 0.86
C ILE A 60 -3.89 -8.57 0.27
N ILE A 61 -3.60 -7.49 1.02
CA ILE A 61 -3.69 -6.11 0.48
C ILE A 61 -2.83 -5.91 -0.75
N LEU A 62 -1.56 -6.33 -0.70
CA LEU A 62 -0.65 -6.16 -1.84
C LEU A 62 -1.11 -6.99 -3.03
N LYS A 63 -1.65 -8.19 -2.80
CA LYS A 63 -2.21 -9.05 -3.85
C LYS A 63 -3.47 -8.47 -4.49
N ILE A 64 -4.35 -7.86 -3.69
CA ILE A 64 -5.54 -7.15 -4.23
C ILE A 64 -5.06 -5.99 -5.08
N LEU A 65 -4.11 -5.21 -4.59
CA LEU A 65 -3.58 -4.07 -5.31
C LEU A 65 -2.93 -4.46 -6.66
N ASP A 66 -2.30 -5.63 -6.72
CA ASP A 66 -1.74 -6.18 -7.96
C ASP A 66 -2.79 -6.53 -8.99
N LYS A 67 -3.93 -7.05 -8.55
CA LYS A 67 -5.01 -7.43 -9.44
C LYS A 67 -5.91 -6.25 -9.81
N LEU A 68 -6.00 -5.25 -8.93
CA LEU A 68 -6.97 -4.16 -9.02
C LEU A 68 -6.34 -2.82 -8.61
N PRO A 69 -5.41 -2.27 -9.41
CA PRO A 69 -4.71 -1.03 -9.10
C PRO A 69 -5.65 0.17 -8.92
N ASP A 70 -6.80 0.17 -9.59
CA ASP A 70 -7.83 1.21 -9.47
C ASP A 70 -8.40 1.35 -8.05
N THR A 71 -8.22 0.33 -7.20
CA THR A 71 -8.72 0.33 -5.81
C THR A 71 -7.76 0.99 -4.83
N ILE A 72 -6.60 1.48 -5.29
CA ILE A 72 -5.53 1.97 -4.42
C ILE A 72 -5.96 3.03 -3.41
N TYR A 73 -6.82 3.98 -3.80
CA TYR A 73 -7.31 5.03 -2.90
C TYR A 73 -8.21 4.45 -1.78
N LYS A 74 -9.07 3.48 -2.12
CA LYS A 74 -9.91 2.80 -1.13
C LYS A 74 -9.08 1.91 -0.21
N ILE A 75 -8.06 1.26 -0.76
CA ILE A 75 -7.10 0.47 0.01
C ILE A 75 -6.33 1.37 0.97
N SER A 76 -5.87 2.55 0.54
CA SER A 76 -5.18 3.49 1.43
C SER A 76 -6.09 3.99 2.53
N GLU A 77 -7.36 4.33 2.23
CA GLU A 77 -8.34 4.71 3.26
C GLU A 77 -8.57 3.58 4.27
N LEU A 78 -8.76 2.35 3.80
CA LEU A 78 -8.89 1.17 4.65
C LEU A 78 -7.69 1.01 5.59
N ILE A 79 -6.47 1.10 5.05
CA ILE A 79 -5.24 1.00 5.83
C ILE A 79 -5.17 2.12 6.86
N LEU A 80 -5.49 3.36 6.49
CA LEU A 80 -5.45 4.49 7.42
C LEU A 80 -6.43 4.30 8.57
N THR A 81 -7.66 3.86 8.28
CA THR A 81 -8.63 3.50 9.32
C THR A 81 -8.04 2.47 10.27
N ILE A 82 -7.42 1.41 9.76
CA ILE A 82 -6.79 0.38 10.60
C ILE A 82 -5.62 0.96 11.41
N ILE A 83 -4.78 1.81 10.81
CA ILE A 83 -3.67 2.49 11.49
C ILE A 83 -4.17 3.35 12.64
N HIS A 84 -5.27 4.09 12.47
CA HIS A 84 -5.83 4.95 13.51
C HIS A 84 -6.35 4.19 14.74
N HIS A 85 -6.69 2.91 14.57
CA HIS A 85 -7.16 2.06 15.66
C HIS A 85 -6.08 1.18 16.29
N ASN A 86 -4.93 1.08 15.63
CA ASN A 86 -3.79 0.33 16.14
C ASN A 86 -2.74 1.28 16.72
N ASP A 87 -1.80 0.69 17.46
CA ASP A 87 -0.69 1.45 17.99
C ASP A 87 0.36 1.78 16.92
N ILE A 88 1.29 2.66 17.29
CA ILE A 88 2.38 3.08 16.41
C ILE A 88 3.25 1.89 15.96
N LYS A 89 3.37 0.85 16.80
CA LYS A 89 4.17 -0.34 16.51
C LYS A 89 3.55 -1.13 15.37
N TRP A 90 2.23 -1.30 15.36
CA TRP A 90 1.52 -1.91 14.26
C TRP A 90 1.71 -1.14 12.96
N CYS A 91 1.55 0.18 13.00
CA CYS A 91 1.75 1.06 11.85
C CYS A 91 3.15 0.88 11.25
N GLU A 92 4.19 0.89 12.10
CA GLU A 92 5.56 0.63 11.67
C GLU A 92 5.72 -0.76 11.05
N ASN A 93 5.20 -1.82 11.68
CA ASN A 93 5.29 -3.17 11.14
C ASN A 93 4.65 -3.28 9.75
N PHE A 94 3.48 -2.66 9.56
CA PHE A 94 2.80 -2.64 8.27
C PHE A 94 3.60 -1.87 7.21
N LEU A 95 4.15 -0.71 7.58
CA LEU A 95 5.04 0.05 6.70
C LEU A 95 6.27 -0.81 6.35
N GLU A 96 6.91 -1.48 7.30
CA GLU A 96 8.05 -2.37 7.03
C GLU A 96 7.75 -3.45 5.99
N ILE A 97 6.53 -4.01 6.00
CA ILE A 97 6.09 -4.97 4.98
C ILE A 97 6.08 -4.33 3.59
N ILE A 98 5.50 -3.13 3.45
CA ILE A 98 5.50 -2.40 2.17
C ILE A 98 6.92 -2.07 1.72
N PHE A 99 7.78 -1.60 2.63
CA PHE A 99 9.16 -1.24 2.30
C PHE A 99 10.01 -2.44 1.89
N ASN A 100 9.83 -3.58 2.55
CA ASN A 100 10.50 -4.83 2.17
C ASN A 100 10.02 -5.31 0.79
N ASP A 101 8.73 -5.16 0.47
CA ASP A 101 8.21 -5.46 -0.86
C ASP A 101 8.78 -4.50 -1.92
N ILE A 102 8.85 -3.19 -1.64
CA ILE A 102 9.52 -2.21 -2.51
C ILE A 102 10.98 -2.60 -2.76
N LYS A 103 11.72 -2.97 -1.71
CA LYS A 103 13.13 -3.40 -1.82
C LYS A 103 13.25 -4.65 -2.70
N THR A 104 12.35 -5.62 -2.55
CA THR A 104 12.33 -6.84 -3.36
C THR A 104 12.09 -6.52 -4.83
N ASN A 105 11.07 -5.69 -5.13
CA ASN A 105 10.78 -5.23 -6.48
C ASN A 105 11.94 -4.43 -7.08
N TYR A 106 12.57 -3.56 -6.28
CA TYR A 106 13.77 -2.80 -6.68
C TYR A 106 14.91 -3.73 -7.12
N LEU A 107 15.26 -4.74 -6.32
CA LEU A 107 16.35 -5.66 -6.65
C LEU A 107 16.07 -6.40 -7.96
N LEU A 108 14.84 -6.89 -8.13
CA LEU A 108 14.41 -7.53 -9.37
C LEU A 108 14.50 -6.58 -10.58
N LEU A 109 14.13 -5.31 -10.44
CA LEU A 109 14.24 -4.34 -11.52
C LEU A 109 15.70 -4.01 -11.86
N ILE A 110 16.60 -3.95 -10.88
CA ILE A 110 18.03 -3.79 -11.13
C ILE A 110 18.58 -4.97 -11.95
N ASP A 111 18.20 -6.20 -11.59
CA ASP A 111 18.59 -7.39 -12.35
C ASP A 111 18.05 -7.35 -13.79
N LEU A 112 16.80 -6.93 -13.97
CA LEU A 112 16.17 -6.77 -15.29
C LEU A 112 16.81 -5.65 -16.12
N LEU A 113 17.27 -4.56 -15.49
CA LEU A 113 18.02 -3.49 -16.15
C LEU A 113 19.35 -4.00 -16.68
N ASN A 114 20.05 -4.83 -15.90
CA ASN A 114 21.30 -5.46 -16.33
C ASN A 114 21.07 -6.43 -17.51
N GLN A 115 19.91 -7.08 -17.55
CA GLN A 115 19.50 -7.99 -18.64
C GLN A 115 18.82 -7.29 -19.82
N GLN A 116 18.63 -5.96 -19.77
CA GLN A 116 18.03 -5.14 -20.82
C GLN A 116 16.57 -5.51 -21.20
N ILE A 117 15.84 -6.20 -20.33
CA ILE A 117 14.43 -6.61 -20.53
C ILE A 117 13.46 -5.87 -19.59
N PHE A 118 13.86 -4.68 -19.17
CA PHE A 118 13.24 -3.96 -18.07
C PHE A 118 11.89 -3.29 -18.42
N LEU A 119 11.73 -2.67 -19.59
CA LEU A 119 10.62 -1.72 -19.84
C LEU A 119 9.22 -2.33 -19.82
N ASN A 120 9.05 -3.54 -20.35
CA ASN A 120 7.73 -4.18 -20.48
C ASN A 120 7.46 -5.22 -19.38
N ASN A 121 8.24 -5.17 -18.29
CA ASN A 121 8.10 -6.14 -17.22
C ASN A 121 7.01 -5.75 -16.23
N HIS A 122 6.17 -6.72 -15.83
CA HIS A 122 5.13 -6.58 -14.80
C HIS A 122 5.68 -6.06 -13.45
N GLN A 123 6.97 -6.24 -13.18
CA GLN A 123 7.64 -5.65 -12.02
C GLN A 123 7.51 -4.10 -11.98
N ASN A 124 7.42 -3.42 -13.13
CA ASN A 124 7.18 -1.97 -13.16
C ASN A 124 5.81 -1.59 -12.60
N SER A 125 4.75 -2.35 -12.94
CA SER A 125 3.41 -2.10 -12.39
C SER A 125 3.36 -2.42 -10.89
N LEU A 126 4.06 -3.47 -10.46
CA LEU A 126 4.13 -3.82 -9.05
C LEU A 126 4.78 -2.71 -8.23
N LEU A 127 5.96 -2.26 -8.65
CA LEU A 127 6.67 -1.17 -7.99
C LEU A 127 5.83 0.12 -8.01
N PHE A 128 5.20 0.46 -9.15
CA PHE A 128 4.32 1.64 -9.25
C PHE A 128 3.24 1.64 -8.18
N ASN A 129 2.53 0.52 -8.03
CA ASN A 129 1.45 0.39 -7.05
C ASN A 129 1.95 0.56 -5.61
N ARG A 130 3.14 0.05 -5.30
CA ARG A 130 3.72 0.11 -3.94
C ARG A 130 4.14 1.53 -3.61
N ILE A 131 4.81 2.19 -4.55
CA ILE A 131 5.26 3.57 -4.40
C ILE A 131 4.05 4.50 -4.28
N LEU A 132 3.01 4.27 -5.07
CA LEU A 132 1.78 5.05 -4.95
C LEU A 132 1.11 4.84 -3.59
N LEU A 133 1.04 3.59 -3.10
CA LEU A 133 0.44 3.31 -1.80
C LEU A 133 1.22 4.01 -0.67
N ILE A 134 2.55 3.87 -0.64
CA ILE A 134 3.35 4.53 0.40
C ILE A 134 3.33 6.05 0.27
N LEU A 135 3.23 6.60 -0.94
CA LEU A 135 3.10 8.05 -1.15
C LEU A 135 1.78 8.58 -0.58
N LEU A 136 0.67 7.85 -0.77
CA LEU A 136 -0.63 8.20 -0.18
C LEU A 136 -0.57 8.14 1.35
N LEU A 137 0.00 7.06 1.91
CA LEU A 137 0.18 6.94 3.36
C LEU A 137 1.09 8.05 3.92
N PHE A 138 2.18 8.39 3.23
CA PHE A 138 3.14 9.41 3.69
C PHE A 138 2.48 10.81 3.79
N LYS A 139 1.47 11.11 2.95
CA LYS A 139 0.72 12.37 3.06
C LYS A 139 -0.11 12.45 4.34
N GLU A 140 -0.68 11.34 4.77
CA GLU A 140 -1.63 11.29 5.90
C GLU A 140 -0.92 11.01 7.24
N ILE A 141 0.10 10.16 7.23
CA ILE A 141 0.86 9.75 8.43
C ILE A 141 2.37 10.03 8.25
N PRO A 142 2.78 11.32 8.24
CA PRO A 142 4.11 11.70 7.79
C PRO A 142 5.25 11.22 8.69
N PHE A 143 5.09 11.27 10.01
CA PHE A 143 6.18 10.92 10.93
C PHE A 143 6.51 9.41 10.97
N PRO A 144 5.53 8.49 11.03
CA PRO A 144 5.80 7.06 10.89
C PRO A 144 6.50 6.72 9.57
N CYS A 145 5.99 7.26 8.46
CA CYS A 145 6.60 7.05 7.14
C CYS A 145 8.04 7.56 7.11
N LEU A 146 8.30 8.80 7.55
CA LEU A 146 9.65 9.37 7.60
C LEU A 146 10.64 8.50 8.38
N ARG A 147 10.21 7.98 9.54
CA ARG A 147 11.05 7.13 10.39
C ARG A 147 11.44 5.83 9.68
N ILE A 148 10.47 5.16 9.05
CA ILE A 148 10.73 3.95 8.26
C ILE A 148 11.59 4.26 7.02
N THR A 149 11.33 5.36 6.31
CA THR A 149 12.14 5.80 5.15
C THR A 149 13.62 5.95 5.52
N LYS A 150 13.91 6.56 6.67
CA LYS A 150 15.27 6.70 7.19
C LYS A 150 15.86 5.35 7.60
N LYS A 151 15.11 4.56 8.38
CA LYS A 151 15.54 3.24 8.87
C LYS A 151 15.97 2.30 7.73
N TYR A 152 15.22 2.30 6.62
CA TYR A 152 15.48 1.42 5.47
C TYR A 152 16.29 2.09 4.35
N SER A 153 16.71 3.35 4.51
CA SER A 153 17.44 4.11 3.49
C SER A 153 16.74 4.12 2.12
N LEU A 154 15.40 4.25 2.11
CA LEU A 154 14.62 4.10 0.87
C LEU A 154 15.01 5.12 -0.21
N ILE A 155 15.35 6.35 0.19
CA ILE A 155 15.82 7.38 -0.73
C ILE A 155 17.05 6.91 -1.52
N ASN A 156 17.97 6.17 -0.89
CA ASN A 156 19.15 5.65 -1.56
C ASN A 156 18.78 4.63 -2.65
N TYR A 157 17.85 3.71 -2.36
CA TYR A 157 17.36 2.76 -3.38
C TYR A 157 16.71 3.48 -4.56
N PHE A 158 15.91 4.51 -4.28
CA PHE A 158 15.28 5.33 -5.30
C PHE A 158 16.30 6.10 -6.14
N SER A 159 17.31 6.72 -5.54
CA SER A 159 18.39 7.41 -6.26
C SER A 159 19.16 6.46 -7.18
N ILE A 160 19.52 5.26 -6.70
CA ILE A 160 20.20 4.25 -7.51
C ILE A 160 19.31 3.81 -8.68
N LEU A 161 18.03 3.51 -8.40
CA LEU A 161 17.10 3.06 -9.44
C LEU A 161 16.89 4.13 -10.52
N ILE A 162 16.70 5.40 -10.13
CA ILE A 162 16.65 6.54 -11.06
C ILE A 162 17.90 6.56 -11.93
N HIS A 163 19.09 6.51 -11.31
CA HIS A 163 20.35 6.58 -12.05
C HIS A 163 20.47 5.48 -13.11
N HIS A 164 20.24 4.21 -12.72
CA HIS A 164 20.32 3.07 -13.62
C HIS A 164 19.26 3.14 -14.73
N THR A 165 18.02 3.48 -14.39
CA THR A 165 16.95 3.63 -15.38
C THR A 165 17.24 4.77 -16.35
N THR A 166 17.69 5.93 -15.89
CA THR A 166 18.05 7.05 -16.78
C THR A 166 19.20 6.67 -17.72
N LYS A 167 20.24 6.01 -17.21
CA LYS A 167 21.35 5.51 -18.03
C LYS A 167 20.83 4.55 -19.12
N TYR A 168 19.96 3.60 -18.76
CA TYR A 168 19.35 2.67 -19.69
C TYR A 168 18.53 3.41 -20.77
N LEU A 169 17.66 4.35 -20.37
CA LEU A 169 16.81 5.09 -21.30
C LEU A 169 17.64 5.87 -22.32
N ILE A 170 18.74 6.51 -21.89
CA ILE A 170 19.66 7.25 -22.77
C ILE A 170 20.39 6.27 -23.71
N GLN A 171 20.97 5.21 -23.16
CA GLN A 171 21.77 4.24 -23.92
C GLN A 171 20.97 3.57 -25.05
N PHE A 172 19.70 3.25 -24.80
CA PHE A 172 18.83 2.59 -25.78
C PHE A 172 17.87 3.56 -26.50
N ASN A 173 18.08 4.87 -26.36
CA ASN A 173 17.25 5.93 -26.97
C ASN A 173 15.74 5.72 -26.75
N GLN A 174 15.37 5.29 -25.55
CA GLN A 174 14.00 4.96 -25.17
C GLN A 174 13.26 6.24 -24.79
N LYS A 175 12.16 6.53 -25.49
CA LYS A 175 11.35 7.73 -25.25
C LYS A 175 10.31 7.56 -24.13
N ILE A 176 10.04 6.32 -23.73
CA ILE A 176 9.01 5.99 -22.73
C ILE A 176 9.72 5.69 -21.41
N SER A 177 9.45 6.50 -20.40
CA SER A 177 9.91 6.24 -19.04
C SER A 177 8.90 5.38 -18.26
N PRO A 178 9.36 4.56 -17.31
CA PRO A 178 8.48 3.85 -16.39
C PRO A 178 7.59 4.81 -15.60
N LYS A 179 6.32 4.44 -15.42
CA LYS A 179 5.33 5.28 -14.70
C LYS A 179 5.73 5.55 -13.25
N TRP A 180 6.41 4.61 -12.60
CA TRP A 180 6.85 4.78 -11.21
C TRP A 180 7.92 5.86 -11.04
N LEU A 181 8.61 6.26 -12.12
CA LEU A 181 9.69 7.25 -12.05
C LEU A 181 9.19 8.60 -11.52
N THR A 182 8.04 9.07 -12.03
CA THR A 182 7.39 10.29 -11.54
C THR A 182 7.01 10.18 -10.08
N LEU A 183 6.50 9.01 -9.64
CA LEU A 183 6.11 8.80 -8.25
C LEU A 183 7.30 8.83 -7.30
N ILE A 184 8.46 8.32 -7.72
CA ILE A 184 9.69 8.42 -6.93
C ILE A 184 10.08 9.88 -6.72
N PHE A 185 10.03 10.72 -7.75
CA PHE A 185 10.35 12.15 -7.59
C PHE A 185 9.39 12.84 -6.61
N LEU A 186 8.09 12.56 -6.71
CA LEU A 186 7.10 13.08 -5.76
C LEU A 186 7.37 12.59 -4.33
N TYR A 187 7.79 11.33 -4.18
CA TYR A 187 8.13 10.78 -2.88
C TYR A 187 9.37 11.44 -2.27
N ILE A 188 10.42 11.68 -3.06
CA ILE A 188 11.65 12.35 -2.62
C ILE A 188 11.35 13.80 -2.21
N ASP A 189 10.57 14.53 -3.00
CA ASP A 189 10.14 15.89 -2.68
C ASP A 189 9.35 15.93 -1.35
N LEU A 190 8.37 15.04 -1.19
CA LEU A 190 7.62 14.92 0.07
C LEU A 190 8.55 14.58 1.25
N TYR A 191 9.47 13.63 1.07
CA TYR A 191 10.44 13.26 2.09
C TYR A 191 11.30 14.45 2.51
N GLU A 192 11.79 15.24 1.57
CA GLU A 192 12.64 16.41 1.85
C GLU A 192 11.85 17.47 2.63
N ASN A 193 10.65 17.80 2.16
CA ASN A 193 9.76 18.77 2.81
C ASN A 193 9.46 18.38 4.27
N ILE A 194 9.06 17.13 4.52
CA ILE A 194 8.78 16.64 5.88
C ILE A 194 10.07 16.53 6.72
N SER A 195 11.20 16.17 6.10
CA SER A 195 12.49 16.09 6.79
C SER A 195 12.98 17.46 7.27
N LEU A 196 12.70 18.53 6.53
CA LEU A 196 13.05 19.89 6.92
C LEU A 196 12.19 20.38 8.09
N ILE A 197 10.88 20.10 8.04
CA ILE A 197 9.95 20.45 9.12
C ILE A 197 10.32 19.76 10.44
N THR A 198 10.79 18.51 10.38
CA THR A 198 11.14 17.72 11.58
C THR A 198 12.52 18.00 12.19
N LYS A 199 13.38 18.74 11.49
CA LYS A 199 14.71 19.12 11.99
C LYS A 199 14.71 20.46 12.74
N ASN A 200 13.64 21.23 12.61
CA ASN A 200 13.39 22.48 13.34
C ASN A 200 12.54 22.23 14.58
#